data_AF-A0AAV3U2S6-F1
#
_entry.id   AF-A0AAV3U2S6-F1
#
_cell.length_a   1.000
_cell.length_b   1.000
_cell.length_c   1.000
_cell.angle_alpha   90.00
_cell.angle_beta   90.00
_cell.angle_gamma   90.00
#
_symmetry.space_group_name_H-M   'P 1'
#
loop_
_entity.id
_entity.type
_entity.pdbx_description
1 polymer ?
#
loop_
_entity_poly.entity_id
_entity_poly.type
_entity_poly.pdbx_seq_one_letter_code
_entity_poly.pdbx_strand_id
1 'polypeptide(L)'
;MLVALNFTMIEELARFWNSEFDNFAPEAHNLKHEFKSRWVRFHSLPESKRYPENEDEYLEVLRRHNIVLKELCGNRKKVFVVLPEYSEKSVPSQPQPETLKLFSGSEPWCTLVQHEDDDDYESYWHLHVSEVEFTGSELNSLFRMVANDEVGNIMIICPSKRIVFHPYDGGADIVLPSPQERDLLKKQHREWLSSHPEGF
;
A
#
# COMPACT_ATOMS: atom_id res chain seq x y z
N MET A 1 -4.46 -19.30 -21.59
CA MET A 1 -4.26 -17.85 -21.79
C MET A 1 -4.13 -17.08 -20.47
N LEU A 2 -4.76 -17.52 -19.37
CA LEU A 2 -4.51 -16.98 -18.00
C LEU A 2 -3.06 -17.15 -17.51
N VAL A 3 -2.45 -18.32 -17.72
CA VAL A 3 -1.09 -18.62 -17.23
C VAL A 3 -0.03 -17.61 -17.75
N ALA A 4 -0.14 -17.17 -19.01
CA ALA A 4 0.84 -16.24 -19.60
C ALA A 4 0.69 -14.79 -19.09
N LEU A 5 -0.52 -14.38 -18.66
CA LEU A 5 -0.72 -13.07 -18.04
C LEU A 5 -0.21 -13.06 -16.59
N ASN A 6 -0.36 -14.17 -15.86
CA ASN A 6 0.03 -14.27 -14.45
C ASN A 6 1.54 -14.13 -14.22
N PHE A 7 2.39 -14.68 -15.10
CA PHE A 7 3.84 -14.47 -15.03
C PHE A 7 4.24 -12.99 -15.20
N THR A 8 3.50 -12.24 -16.02
CA THR A 8 3.89 -10.86 -16.35
C THR A 8 3.73 -9.88 -15.18
N MET A 9 2.70 -10.04 -14.33
CA MET A 9 2.46 -9.16 -13.18
C MET A 9 3.58 -9.30 -12.13
N ILE A 10 3.87 -10.53 -11.70
CA ILE A 10 4.87 -10.81 -10.66
C ILE A 10 6.26 -10.38 -11.15
N GLU A 11 6.60 -10.70 -12.41
CA GLU A 11 7.86 -10.25 -13.02
C GLU A 11 7.96 -8.73 -13.15
N GLU A 12 6.87 -8.04 -13.53
CA GLU A 12 6.83 -6.58 -13.59
C GLU A 12 7.04 -5.96 -12.21
N LEU A 13 6.30 -6.45 -11.20
CA LEU A 13 6.41 -5.97 -9.84
C LEU A 13 7.81 -6.22 -9.26
N ALA A 14 8.36 -7.43 -9.43
CA ALA A 14 9.71 -7.77 -8.98
C ALA A 14 10.78 -6.90 -9.66
N ARG A 15 10.67 -6.70 -10.99
CA ARG A 15 11.60 -5.84 -11.73
C ARG A 15 11.53 -4.39 -11.25
N PHE A 16 10.31 -3.87 -11.08
CA PHE A 16 10.10 -2.54 -10.53
C PHE A 16 10.73 -2.41 -9.15
N TRP A 17 10.39 -3.32 -8.24
CA TRP A 17 10.83 -3.25 -6.86
C TRP A 17 12.36 -3.28 -6.74
N ASN A 18 13.01 -4.23 -7.43
CA ASN A 18 14.47 -4.35 -7.43
C ASN A 18 15.14 -3.10 -8.01
N SER A 19 14.55 -2.47 -9.02
CA SER A 19 15.12 -1.27 -9.65
C SER A 19 14.88 0.02 -8.86
N GLU A 20 13.77 0.11 -8.13
CA GLU A 20 13.33 1.34 -7.46
C GLU A 20 13.81 1.42 -6.01
N PHE A 21 14.05 0.26 -5.39
CA PHE A 21 14.31 0.12 -3.97
C PHE A 21 15.60 -0.66 -3.66
N ASP A 22 16.43 -0.99 -4.66
CA ASP A 22 17.73 -1.66 -4.48
C ASP A 22 17.68 -2.92 -3.58
N ASN A 23 16.65 -3.75 -3.77
CA ASN A 23 16.35 -4.94 -2.95
C ASN A 23 16.03 -4.67 -1.47
N PHE A 24 15.67 -3.44 -1.10
CA PHE A 24 15.07 -3.15 0.21
C PHE A 24 13.86 -4.06 0.45
N ALA A 25 13.70 -4.56 1.69
CA ALA A 25 12.59 -5.44 2.01
C ALA A 25 11.24 -4.73 1.77
N PRO A 26 10.26 -5.34 1.09
CA PRO A 26 8.91 -4.79 0.86
C PRO A 26 8.03 -4.69 2.11
N GLU A 27 8.56 -4.05 3.16
CA GLU A 27 7.88 -3.72 4.40
C GLU A 27 7.39 -2.28 4.32
N ALA A 28 6.10 -2.13 4.03
CA ALA A 28 5.48 -0.84 3.73
C ALA A 28 5.78 0.25 4.77
N HIS A 29 5.74 -0.11 6.05
CA HIS A 29 5.97 0.81 7.17
C HIS A 29 7.42 1.28 7.30
N ASN A 30 8.38 0.55 6.73
CA ASN A 30 9.81 0.87 6.79
C ASN A 30 10.28 1.81 5.67
N LEU A 31 9.50 1.93 4.58
CA LEU A 31 9.84 2.79 3.45
C LEU A 31 10.04 4.27 3.83
N LYS A 32 9.31 4.75 4.85
CA LYS A 32 9.41 6.15 5.32
C LYS A 32 10.78 6.50 5.91
N HIS A 33 11.51 5.51 6.41
CA HIS A 33 12.82 5.70 7.02
C HIS A 33 13.91 5.85 5.96
N GLU A 34 13.96 4.91 5.01
CA GLU A 34 14.98 4.88 3.95
C GLU A 34 14.69 5.91 2.85
N PHE A 35 13.43 6.09 2.47
CA PHE A 35 13.03 6.94 1.33
C PHE A 35 12.46 8.31 1.77
N LYS A 36 12.87 8.81 2.95
CA LYS A 36 12.38 10.06 3.56
C LYS A 36 12.38 11.27 2.62
N SER A 37 13.34 11.35 1.69
CA SER A 37 13.45 12.48 0.74
C SER A 37 12.30 12.57 -0.27
N ARG A 38 11.71 11.44 -0.63
CA ARG A 38 10.62 11.29 -1.61
C ARG A 38 9.35 10.68 -1.01
N TRP A 39 9.30 10.60 0.32
CA TRP A 39 8.16 10.15 1.11
C TRP A 39 7.29 11.32 1.59
N VAL A 40 5.98 11.07 1.69
CA VAL A 40 4.98 11.96 2.29
C VAL A 40 3.87 11.16 2.95
N ARG A 41 3.33 11.71 4.04
CA ARG A 41 2.15 11.22 4.76
C ARG A 41 0.97 12.16 4.59
N PHE A 42 -0.21 11.59 4.38
CA PHE A 42 -1.48 12.32 4.43
C PHE A 42 -2.45 11.66 5.39
N HIS A 43 -3.18 12.48 6.16
CA HIS A 43 -4.27 12.02 7.02
C HIS A 43 -5.55 11.83 6.22
N SER A 44 -6.27 10.75 6.53
CA SER A 44 -7.53 10.39 5.88
C SER A 44 -8.71 11.25 6.35
N LEU A 45 -8.61 11.86 7.54
CA LEU A 45 -9.61 12.77 8.11
C LEU A 45 -9.02 14.13 8.50
N PRO A 46 -9.86 15.17 8.64
CA PRO A 46 -9.44 16.47 9.18
C PRO A 46 -8.79 16.35 10.56
N GLU A 47 -7.96 17.33 10.91
CA GLU A 47 -7.36 17.47 12.25
C GLU A 47 -6.53 16.25 12.70
N SER A 48 -6.10 15.41 11.74
CA SER A 48 -5.39 14.15 12.02
C SER A 48 -6.22 13.16 12.84
N LYS A 49 -7.56 13.25 12.79
CA LYS A 49 -8.43 12.22 13.36
C LYS A 49 -8.09 10.87 12.73
N ARG A 50 -7.95 9.83 13.56
CA ARG A 50 -7.54 8.49 13.11
C ARG A 50 -8.73 7.72 12.54
N TYR A 51 -9.70 7.42 13.40
CA TYR A 51 -10.80 6.51 13.06
C TYR A 51 -12.08 7.26 12.64
N PRO A 52 -12.77 6.82 11.57
CA PRO A 52 -14.10 7.30 11.23
C PRO A 52 -15.16 6.75 12.21
N GLU A 53 -16.11 7.59 12.61
CA GLU A 53 -17.18 7.27 13.57
C GLU A 53 -18.58 7.26 12.93
N ASN A 54 -18.69 7.77 11.71
CA ASN A 54 -19.94 7.86 10.97
C ASN A 54 -19.69 7.77 9.44
N GLU A 55 -20.76 7.58 8.67
CA GLU A 55 -20.67 7.38 7.23
C GLU A 55 -20.10 8.58 6.46
N ASP A 56 -20.33 9.82 6.91
CA ASP A 56 -19.75 11.00 6.27
C ASP A 56 -18.22 11.01 6.41
N GLU A 57 -17.70 10.58 7.56
CA GLU A 57 -16.27 10.41 7.78
C GLU A 57 -15.70 9.25 6.94
N TYR A 58 -16.40 8.13 6.82
CA TYR A 58 -15.99 7.08 5.88
C TYR A 58 -15.94 7.60 4.44
N LEU A 59 -16.94 8.36 4.00
CA LEU A 59 -16.94 8.95 2.66
C LEU A 59 -15.74 9.89 2.46
N GLU A 60 -15.34 10.65 3.48
CA GLU A 60 -14.15 11.49 3.44
C GLU A 60 -12.85 10.68 3.33
N VAL A 61 -12.71 9.62 4.14
CA VAL A 61 -11.58 8.68 4.06
C VAL A 61 -11.45 8.12 2.65
N LEU A 62 -12.55 7.56 2.13
CA LEU A 62 -12.60 6.99 0.78
C LEU A 62 -12.28 8.07 -0.27
N ARG A 63 -12.82 9.27 -0.14
CA ARG A 63 -12.59 10.38 -1.07
C ARG A 63 -11.11 10.75 -1.12
N ARG A 64 -10.43 10.93 0.01
CA ARG A 64 -9.01 11.31 0.04
C ARG A 64 -8.11 10.24 -0.57
N HIS A 65 -8.29 8.97 -0.20
CA HIS A 65 -7.50 7.89 -0.79
C HIS A 65 -7.67 7.82 -2.31
N ASN A 66 -8.91 7.89 -2.80
CA ASN A 66 -9.18 7.82 -4.23
C ASN A 66 -8.65 9.03 -5.00
N ILE A 67 -8.72 10.24 -4.44
CA ILE A 67 -8.16 11.43 -5.08
C ILE A 67 -6.65 11.26 -5.27
N VAL A 68 -5.92 10.98 -4.20
CA VAL A 68 -4.45 10.89 -4.26
C VAL A 68 -4.03 9.75 -5.18
N LEU A 69 -4.65 8.57 -5.05
CA LEU A 69 -4.29 7.41 -5.87
C LEU A 69 -4.58 7.66 -7.36
N LYS A 70 -5.71 8.29 -7.69
CA LYS A 70 -6.08 8.61 -9.08
C LYS A 70 -5.16 9.65 -9.70
N GLU A 71 -4.78 10.67 -8.95
CA GLU A 71 -3.83 11.70 -9.40
C GLU A 71 -2.46 11.10 -9.70
N LEU A 72 -1.97 10.20 -8.84
CA LEU A 72 -0.63 9.61 -8.95
C LEU A 72 -0.54 8.51 -10.02
N CYS A 73 -1.50 7.58 -10.03
CA CYS A 73 -1.51 6.46 -10.97
C CYS A 73 -1.97 6.89 -12.38
N GLY A 74 -2.66 8.03 -12.47
CA GLY A 74 -3.24 8.56 -13.71
C GLY A 74 -4.34 7.65 -14.28
N ASN A 75 -4.82 7.96 -15.49
CA ASN A 75 -5.88 7.17 -16.16
C ASN A 75 -5.40 5.80 -16.67
N ARG A 76 -4.18 5.36 -16.35
CA ARG A 76 -3.73 4.02 -16.73
C ARG A 76 -4.28 3.02 -15.70
N LYS A 77 -5.06 2.09 -16.24
CA LYS A 77 -6.00 1.23 -15.55
C LYS A 77 -5.41 0.36 -14.45
N LYS A 78 -4.16 -0.08 -14.52
CA LYS A 78 -3.67 -1.18 -13.67
C LYS A 78 -2.84 -0.69 -12.49
N VAL A 79 -3.24 -1.08 -11.28
CA VAL A 79 -2.44 -1.01 -10.06
C VAL A 79 -2.27 -2.41 -9.48
N PHE A 80 -1.19 -2.63 -8.74
CA PHE A 80 -0.94 -3.87 -8.03
C PHE A 80 -1.24 -3.68 -6.55
N VAL A 81 -2.12 -4.49 -6.00
CA VAL A 81 -2.44 -4.51 -4.58
C VAL A 81 -1.67 -5.65 -3.94
N VAL A 82 -0.76 -5.30 -3.04
CA VAL A 82 0.04 -6.25 -2.25
C VAL A 82 -0.64 -6.47 -0.91
N LEU A 83 -0.84 -7.74 -0.58
CA LEU A 83 -1.59 -8.25 0.56
C LEU A 83 -0.66 -9.13 1.41
N PRO A 84 -0.47 -8.85 2.70
CA PRO A 84 0.32 -9.71 3.55
C PRO A 84 -0.48 -10.93 4.03
N GLU A 85 0.18 -12.07 4.06
CA GLU A 85 -0.17 -13.27 4.83
C GLU A 85 0.89 -13.43 5.94
N TYR A 86 0.44 -13.53 7.19
CA TYR A 86 1.31 -13.76 8.34
C TYR A 86 1.28 -15.25 8.71
N SER A 87 2.44 -15.88 8.84
CA SER A 87 2.57 -17.33 8.95
C SER A 87 3.81 -17.73 9.76
N GLU A 88 3.76 -18.89 10.41
CA GLU A 88 4.94 -19.57 11.00
C GLU A 88 5.59 -20.56 10.01
N LYS A 89 5.02 -20.71 8.82
CA LYS A 89 5.52 -21.61 7.77
C LYS A 89 6.31 -20.82 6.76
N SER A 90 7.41 -21.38 6.26
CA SER A 90 8.25 -20.75 5.24
C SER A 90 7.65 -20.74 3.82
N VAL A 91 6.51 -21.40 3.61
CA VAL A 91 5.83 -21.53 2.32
C VAL A 91 4.49 -20.79 2.36
N PRO A 92 4.20 -19.92 1.38
CA PRO A 92 2.95 -19.18 1.32
C PRO A 92 1.75 -20.12 1.19
N SER A 93 0.63 -19.73 1.79
CA SER A 93 -0.66 -20.38 1.59
C SER A 93 -1.64 -19.41 0.93
N GLN A 94 -2.42 -18.66 1.70
CA GLN A 94 -3.36 -17.66 1.19
C GLN A 94 -3.37 -16.43 2.12
N PRO A 95 -3.68 -15.24 1.58
CA PRO A 95 -3.97 -14.06 2.40
C PRO A 95 -5.12 -14.28 3.38
N GLN A 96 -5.26 -13.35 4.33
CA GLN A 96 -6.37 -13.36 5.29
C GLN A 96 -7.73 -13.47 4.58
N PRO A 97 -8.71 -14.24 5.11
CA PRO A 97 -9.98 -14.52 4.44
C PRO A 97 -10.73 -13.28 3.93
N GLU A 98 -10.66 -12.17 4.67
CA GLU A 98 -11.29 -10.90 4.35
C GLU A 98 -10.69 -10.29 3.08
N THR A 99 -9.36 -10.30 2.95
CA THR A 99 -8.66 -9.84 1.75
C THR A 99 -8.85 -10.78 0.56
N LEU A 100 -8.90 -12.10 0.79
CA LEU A 100 -9.11 -13.09 -0.25
C LEU A 100 -10.50 -12.96 -0.90
N LYS A 101 -11.52 -12.51 -0.16
CA LYS A 101 -12.85 -12.19 -0.71
C LYS A 101 -12.80 -11.05 -1.72
N LEU A 102 -11.94 -10.06 -1.50
CA LEU A 102 -11.77 -8.92 -2.39
C LEU A 102 -10.83 -9.25 -3.56
N PHE A 103 -9.84 -10.11 -3.34
CA PHE A 103 -8.75 -10.39 -4.27
C PHE A 103 -8.54 -11.89 -4.44
N SER A 104 -9.57 -12.60 -4.89
CA SER A 104 -9.57 -14.07 -4.99
C SER A 104 -8.56 -14.67 -5.98
N GLY A 105 -7.96 -13.84 -6.83
CA GLY A 105 -6.92 -14.20 -7.78
C GLY A 105 -5.52 -13.72 -7.40
N SER A 106 -5.28 -13.37 -6.13
CA SER A 106 -3.95 -12.97 -5.68
C SER A 106 -2.95 -14.13 -5.76
N GLU A 107 -1.72 -13.83 -6.15
CA GLU A 107 -0.63 -14.81 -6.28
C GLU A 107 0.54 -14.45 -5.35
N PRO A 108 1.27 -15.44 -4.79
CA PRO A 108 2.46 -15.16 -3.99
C PRO A 108 3.54 -14.43 -4.81
N TRP A 109 4.08 -13.34 -4.28
CA TRP A 109 5.18 -12.57 -4.88
C TRP A 109 6.51 -12.80 -4.17
N CYS A 110 6.58 -12.57 -2.86
CA CYS A 110 7.80 -12.77 -2.09
C CYS A 110 7.51 -13.12 -0.63
N THR A 111 8.52 -13.66 0.05
CA THR A 111 8.47 -14.02 1.47
C THR A 111 9.54 -13.23 2.22
N LEU A 112 9.15 -12.61 3.32
CA LEU A 112 10.04 -11.96 4.27
C LEU A 112 10.15 -12.82 5.51
N VAL A 113 11.38 -13.08 5.95
CA VAL A 113 11.63 -13.68 7.26
C VAL A 113 11.59 -12.54 8.28
N GLN A 114 10.76 -12.70 9.28
CA GLN A 114 10.69 -11.78 10.41
C GLN A 114 11.44 -12.41 11.57
N HIS A 115 12.31 -11.60 12.17
CA HIS A 115 13.05 -11.96 13.37
C HIS A 115 12.47 -11.12 14.51
N GLU A 116 11.59 -11.71 15.31
CA GLU A 116 11.21 -11.09 16.57
C GLU A 116 12.32 -11.43 17.58
N ASP A 117 12.95 -10.38 18.12
CA ASP A 117 13.98 -10.49 19.15
C ASP A 117 13.32 -11.03 20.43
N ASP A 118 13.20 -12.37 20.55
CA ASP A 118 12.99 -13.18 21.76
C ASP A 118 12.19 -14.48 21.52
N ASP A 119 11.73 -14.78 20.29
CA ASP A 119 10.99 -16.01 19.99
C ASP A 119 11.85 -17.11 19.33
N ASP A 120 11.71 -18.36 19.80
CA ASP A 120 12.37 -19.55 19.22
C ASP A 120 11.75 -19.97 17.86
N TYR A 121 10.78 -19.20 17.35
CA TYR A 121 10.02 -19.50 16.14
C TYR A 121 10.26 -18.44 15.06
N GLU A 122 10.54 -18.89 13.84
CA GLU A 122 10.60 -18.00 12.68
C GLU A 122 9.18 -17.61 12.25
N SER A 123 8.91 -16.32 12.19
CA SER A 123 7.68 -15.80 11.57
C SER A 123 7.97 -15.29 10.16
N TYR A 124 6.97 -15.39 9.31
CA TYR A 124 7.07 -15.13 7.88
C TYR A 124 5.94 -14.20 7.45
N TRP A 125 6.30 -13.19 6.65
CA TRP A 125 5.33 -12.39 5.90
C TRP A 125 5.38 -12.82 4.45
N HIS A 126 4.36 -13.53 3.98
CA HIS A 126 4.20 -13.82 2.56
C HIS A 126 3.40 -12.71 1.91
N LEU A 127 4.02 -11.98 1.00
CA LEU A 127 3.36 -10.93 0.24
C LEU A 127 2.75 -11.53 -1.02
N HIS A 128 1.43 -11.43 -1.12
CA HIS A 128 0.66 -11.78 -2.30
C HIS A 128 0.32 -10.53 -3.09
N VAL A 129 0.08 -10.66 -4.39
CA VAL A 129 -0.26 -9.54 -5.26
C VAL A 129 -1.48 -9.86 -6.12
N SER A 130 -2.37 -8.87 -6.25
CA SER A 130 -3.48 -8.88 -7.22
C SER A 130 -3.38 -7.67 -8.13
N GLU A 131 -3.71 -7.85 -9.41
CA GLU A 131 -3.88 -6.74 -10.36
C GLU A 131 -5.32 -6.20 -10.24
N VAL A 132 -5.46 -4.87 -10.23
CA VAL A 132 -6.76 -4.20 -10.18
C VAL A 132 -6.84 -3.16 -11.29
N GLU A 133 -7.92 -3.20 -12.06
CA GLU A 133 -8.32 -2.08 -12.91
C GLU A 133 -8.92 -0.99 -12.02
N PHE A 134 -8.16 0.06 -11.71
CA PHE A 134 -8.55 1.16 -10.84
C PHE A 134 -8.96 2.39 -11.64
N THR A 135 -10.22 2.81 -11.47
CA THR A 135 -10.79 4.01 -12.10
C THR A 135 -11.30 5.04 -11.08
N GLY A 136 -11.44 4.63 -9.81
CA GLY A 136 -11.57 5.52 -8.68
C GLY A 136 -12.39 5.03 -7.49
N SER A 137 -12.90 3.81 -7.48
CA SER A 137 -13.69 3.29 -6.33
C SER A 137 -13.52 1.79 -6.08
N GLU A 138 -12.77 1.09 -6.92
CA GLU A 138 -12.60 -0.36 -6.88
C GLU A 138 -11.93 -0.84 -5.59
N LEU A 139 -11.19 0.05 -4.92
CA LEU A 139 -10.52 -0.24 -3.65
C LEU A 139 -11.30 0.28 -2.42
N ASN A 140 -12.53 0.76 -2.57
CA ASN A 140 -13.29 1.33 -1.44
C ASN A 140 -13.51 0.34 -0.30
N SER A 141 -13.84 -0.92 -0.62
CA SER A 141 -14.00 -1.96 0.41
C SER A 141 -12.70 -2.21 1.16
N LEU A 142 -11.56 -2.24 0.46
CA LEU A 142 -10.24 -2.38 1.06
C LEU A 142 -9.91 -1.17 1.96
N PHE A 143 -10.13 0.06 1.48
CA PHE A 143 -9.87 1.27 2.28
C PHE A 143 -10.74 1.33 3.54
N ARG A 144 -11.98 0.85 3.50
CA ARG A 144 -12.81 0.73 4.70
C ARG A 144 -12.25 -0.27 5.69
N MET A 145 -11.81 -1.45 5.22
CA MET A 145 -11.18 -2.45 6.09
C MET A 145 -9.90 -1.90 6.73
N VAL A 146 -9.07 -1.18 5.96
CA VAL A 146 -7.87 -0.50 6.48
C VAL A 146 -8.24 0.55 7.53
N ALA A 147 -9.25 1.39 7.28
CA ALA A 147 -9.72 2.41 8.23
C ALA A 147 -10.25 1.82 9.55
N ASN A 148 -10.69 0.56 9.52
CA ASN A 148 -11.17 -0.18 10.68
C ASN A 148 -10.07 -0.98 11.39
N ASP A 149 -8.82 -0.89 10.92
CA ASP A 149 -7.70 -1.72 11.39
C ASP A 149 -7.99 -3.24 11.25
N GLU A 150 -8.86 -3.61 10.31
CA GLU A 150 -9.17 -5.02 10.01
C GLU A 150 -8.05 -5.66 9.18
N VAL A 151 -7.35 -4.86 8.37
CA VAL A 151 -6.20 -5.28 7.57
C VAL A 151 -5.11 -4.21 7.56
N GLY A 152 -3.86 -4.64 7.63
CA GLY A 152 -2.68 -3.77 7.70
C GLY A 152 -1.59 -4.17 6.70
N ASN A 153 -0.49 -3.40 6.66
CA ASN A 153 0.67 -3.60 5.76
C ASN A 153 0.31 -3.76 4.27
N ILE A 154 -0.81 -3.15 3.85
CA ILE A 154 -1.23 -3.12 2.45
C ILE A 154 -0.32 -2.17 1.67
N MET A 155 0.09 -2.55 0.46
CA MET A 155 0.68 -1.63 -0.51
C MET A 155 -0.13 -1.61 -1.79
N ILE A 156 -0.32 -0.43 -2.36
CA ILE A 156 -0.87 -0.23 -3.70
C ILE A 156 0.24 0.37 -4.54
N ILE A 157 0.69 -0.38 -5.53
CA ILE A 157 1.88 -0.09 -6.31
C ILE A 157 1.49 0.23 -7.74
N CYS A 158 2.05 1.32 -8.27
CA CYS A 158 1.94 1.66 -9.68
C CYS A 158 3.34 1.69 -10.30
N PRO A 159 3.83 0.54 -10.83
CA PRO A 159 5.19 0.43 -11.37
C PRO A 159 5.48 1.46 -12.46
N SER A 160 4.54 1.65 -13.39
CA SER A 160 4.68 2.59 -14.50
C SER A 160 4.82 4.06 -14.08
N LYS A 161 4.43 4.36 -12.83
CA LYS A 161 4.53 5.68 -12.21
C LYS A 161 5.55 5.75 -11.10
N ARG A 162 6.17 4.62 -10.75
CA ARG A 162 7.13 4.49 -9.65
C ARG A 162 6.57 4.96 -8.31
N ILE A 163 5.31 4.61 -8.04
CA ILE A 163 4.58 4.97 -6.82
C ILE A 163 4.36 3.74 -5.96
N VAL A 164 4.57 3.90 -4.65
CA VAL A 164 4.06 2.98 -3.63
C VAL A 164 3.16 3.78 -2.68
N PHE A 165 1.92 3.32 -2.52
CA PHE A 165 0.91 3.92 -1.67
C PHE A 165 0.54 2.93 -0.57
N HIS A 166 0.82 3.26 0.68
CA HIS A 166 0.59 2.42 1.85
C HIS A 166 -0.52 3.05 2.72
N PRO A 167 -1.79 2.64 2.56
CA PRO A 167 -2.86 3.09 3.44
C PRO A 167 -2.74 2.40 4.81
N TYR A 168 -3.13 3.13 5.84
CA TYR A 168 -3.29 2.64 7.22
C TYR A 168 -4.49 3.34 7.88
N ASP A 169 -4.87 2.90 9.07
CA ASP A 169 -6.10 3.26 9.78
C ASP A 169 -6.30 4.75 10.14
N GLY A 170 -5.38 5.64 9.75
CA GLY A 170 -5.51 7.10 9.91
C GLY A 170 -4.97 7.93 8.75
N GLY A 171 -4.62 7.30 7.63
CA GLY A 171 -3.98 7.99 6.53
C GLY A 171 -3.29 7.08 5.52
N ALA A 172 -2.35 7.65 4.78
CA ALA A 172 -1.49 6.90 3.88
C ALA A 172 -0.08 7.47 3.85
N ASP A 173 0.89 6.56 3.80
CA ASP A 173 2.28 6.84 3.50
C ASP A 173 2.52 6.60 2.02
N ILE A 174 3.22 7.53 1.35
CA ILE A 174 3.40 7.50 -0.10
C ILE A 174 4.86 7.72 -0.41
N VAL A 175 5.43 6.83 -1.21
CA VAL A 175 6.74 7.00 -1.81
C VAL A 175 6.56 7.40 -3.27
N LEU A 176 7.12 8.56 -3.63
CA LEU A 176 7.10 9.13 -4.98
C LEU A 176 8.42 8.86 -5.73
N PRO A 177 8.47 9.11 -7.04
CA PRO A 177 9.66 8.82 -7.85
C PRO A 177 10.79 9.82 -7.58
N SER A 178 10.46 11.00 -7.03
CA SER A 178 11.41 12.07 -6.75
C SER A 178 10.96 12.99 -5.62
N PRO A 179 11.89 13.70 -4.93
CA PRO A 179 11.56 14.75 -3.98
C PRO A 179 10.72 15.89 -4.59
N GLN A 180 10.91 16.21 -5.87
CA GLN A 180 10.18 17.26 -6.57
C GLN A 180 8.69 16.92 -6.73
N GLU A 181 8.39 15.67 -7.12
CA GLU A 181 7.00 15.20 -7.20
C GLU A 181 6.36 15.12 -5.81
N ARG A 182 7.13 14.70 -4.81
CA ARG A 182 6.71 14.72 -3.40
C ARG A 182 6.31 16.14 -2.98
N ASP A 183 7.17 17.13 -3.24
CA ASP A 183 6.92 18.53 -2.87
C ASP A 183 5.71 19.11 -3.61
N LEU A 184 5.50 18.74 -4.88
CA LEU A 184 4.31 19.13 -5.64
C LEU A 184 3.03 18.56 -5.02
N LEU A 185 3.03 17.27 -4.69
CA LEU A 185 1.87 16.61 -4.07
C LEU A 185 1.57 17.21 -2.69
N LYS A 186 2.59 17.49 -1.88
CA LYS A 186 2.45 18.21 -0.59
C LYS A 186 1.80 19.57 -0.76
N LYS A 187 2.17 20.31 -1.82
CA LYS A 187 1.60 21.64 -2.08
C LYS A 187 0.13 21.55 -2.49
N GLN A 188 -0.25 20.54 -3.27
CA GLN A 188 -1.62 20.32 -3.73
C GLN A 188 -2.55 19.95 -2.58
N HIS A 189 -2.10 19.09 -1.67
CA HIS A 189 -2.91 18.55 -0.57
C HIS A 189 -2.44 19.02 0.81
N ARG A 190 -2.08 20.30 0.92
CA ARG A 190 -1.46 20.87 2.12
C ARG A 190 -2.31 20.69 3.38
N GLU A 191 -3.63 20.73 3.24
CA GLU A 191 -4.60 20.59 4.33
C GLU A 191 -4.65 19.18 4.93
N TRP A 192 -4.08 18.17 4.24
CA TRP A 192 -4.10 16.78 4.69
C TRP A 192 -2.77 16.34 5.30
N LEU A 193 -1.76 17.21 5.32
CA LEU A 193 -0.45 16.90 5.87
C LEU A 193 -0.49 16.83 7.41
N SER A 194 0.42 16.04 7.97
CA SER A 194 0.72 16.10 9.39
C SER A 194 1.24 17.49 9.79
N SER A 195 0.83 17.94 10.98
CA SER A 195 1.39 19.13 11.63
C SER A 195 2.75 18.87 12.27
N HIS A 196 3.17 17.61 12.40
CA HIS A 196 4.46 17.25 12.97
C HIS A 196 5.61 17.77 12.08
N PRO A 197 6.68 18.36 12.65
CA PRO A 197 7.79 18.94 11.87
C PRO A 197 8.46 17.95 10.91
N GLU A 198 8.51 16.67 11.31
CA GLU A 198 9.07 15.60 10.48
C GLU A 198 8.04 14.94 9.54
N GLY A 199 6.77 15.33 9.62
CA GLY A 199 5.69 14.81 8.80
C GLY A 199 5.05 13.50 9.29
N PHE A 200 5.39 13.02 10.49
CA PHE A 200 4.78 11.83 11.10
C PHE A 200 3.37 12.07 11.62
#